data_AF-A0A623GSX3-F1
#
_entry.id   AF-A0A623GSX3-F1
#
_cell.length_a   1.000
_cell.length_b   1.000
_cell.length_c   1.000
_cell.angle_alpha   90.00
_cell.angle_beta   90.00
_cell.angle_gamma   90.00
#
_symmetry.space_group_name_H-M   'P 1'
#
loop_
_entity.id
_entity.type
_entity.pdbx_description
1 polymer ?
#
loop_
_entity_poly.entity_id
_entity_poly.type
_entity_poly.pdbx_seq_one_letter_code
_entity_poly.pdbx_strand_id
1 'polypeptide(L)'
;MYNPNSAIERVKNHLAYKLGQAMIDFTNNGGGYIALFKKLYKIKKQHKKEQKIYQQTIQIFPQLKYPSLETCGDYEQALRYKFHLSYMLGEVLIKADKTWHKGSGFKLKNDIKKANKEFQIFREIFKEFDQINSSILEGLINNKQLFLKEFPRIKNILKIHQDYKAILDNIFHNFNYFIQNFDLIEEWLLSDDFNERYKKGSHPYPSLLDPKKLNDENEKINYKNIPAELAWEMNLP
;
A
#
# COMPACT_ATOMS: atom_id res chain seq x y z
N MET A 1 16.07 13.57 -19.45
CA MET A 1 14.66 13.50 -19.89
C MET A 1 14.14 12.18 -19.33
N TYR A 2 13.12 12.20 -18.48
CA TYR A 2 12.59 10.95 -17.91
C TYR A 2 11.82 10.21 -18.99
N ASN A 3 12.00 8.90 -19.11
CA ASN A 3 11.27 8.03 -20.01
C ASN A 3 9.77 8.09 -19.64
N PRO A 4 8.92 8.68 -20.50
CA PRO A 4 7.49 8.83 -20.21
C PRO A 4 6.75 7.49 -20.18
N ASN A 5 7.34 6.45 -20.75
CA ASN A 5 6.79 5.10 -20.80
C ASN A 5 7.26 4.20 -19.64
N SER A 6 8.06 4.75 -18.70
CA SER A 6 8.43 4.07 -17.45
C SER A 6 7.62 4.63 -16.29
N ALA A 7 6.78 3.79 -15.68
CA ALA A 7 6.08 4.12 -14.44
C ALA A 7 7.08 4.31 -13.29
N ILE A 8 8.18 3.54 -13.24
CA ILE A 8 9.21 3.71 -12.21
C ILE A 8 9.80 5.11 -12.26
N GLU A 9 10.23 5.57 -13.44
CA GLU A 9 10.81 6.91 -13.58
C GLU A 9 9.79 7.99 -13.24
N ARG A 10 8.52 7.80 -13.60
CA ARG A 10 7.45 8.74 -13.25
C ARG A 10 7.21 8.80 -11.73
N VAL A 11 7.23 7.67 -11.04
CA VAL A 11 7.11 7.62 -9.57
C VAL A 11 8.34 8.24 -8.90
N LYS A 12 9.56 7.98 -9.40
CA LYS A 12 10.79 8.64 -8.90
C LYS A 12 10.81 10.14 -9.18
N ASN A 13 10.20 10.57 -10.28
CA ASN A 13 10.06 11.98 -10.63
C ASN A 13 8.97 12.70 -9.80
N HIS A 14 8.15 11.96 -9.05
CA HIS A 14 7.16 12.53 -8.14
C HIS A 14 7.82 13.40 -7.05
N LEU A 15 7.16 14.49 -6.67
CA LEU A 15 7.70 15.43 -5.68
C LEU A 15 8.05 14.75 -4.36
N ALA A 16 7.18 13.84 -3.89
CA ALA A 16 7.42 13.11 -2.63
C ALA A 16 8.75 12.37 -2.68
N TYR A 17 8.95 11.54 -3.71
CA TYR A 17 10.19 10.78 -3.87
C TYR A 17 11.42 11.69 -3.89
N LYS A 18 11.40 12.78 -4.68
CA LYS A 18 12.51 13.74 -4.76
C LYS A 18 12.84 14.38 -3.39
N LEU A 19 11.81 14.78 -2.63
CA LEU A 19 11.98 15.42 -1.34
C LEU A 19 12.52 14.45 -0.28
N GLY A 20 11.94 13.26 -0.17
CA GLY A 20 12.41 12.27 0.81
C GLY A 20 13.78 11.70 0.44
N GLN A 21 14.12 11.57 -0.85
CA GLN A 21 15.48 11.20 -1.26
C GLN A 21 16.49 12.25 -0.78
N ALA A 22 16.20 13.54 -1.00
CA ALA A 22 17.08 14.62 -0.52
C ALA A 22 17.24 14.62 1.01
N MET A 23 16.21 14.19 1.75
CA MET A 23 16.25 14.03 3.20
C MET A 23 17.10 12.82 3.65
N ILE A 24 17.01 11.69 2.95
CA ILE A 24 17.85 10.52 3.21
C ILE A 24 19.32 10.85 2.91
N ASP A 25 19.60 11.47 1.76
CA ASP A 25 20.96 11.88 1.39
C ASP A 25 21.58 12.79 2.46
N PHE A 26 20.79 13.71 3.03
CA PHE A 26 21.22 14.59 4.12
C PHE A 26 21.51 13.81 5.41
N THR A 27 20.70 12.80 5.72
CA THR A 27 20.90 11.95 6.91
C THR A 27 22.18 11.14 6.81
N ASN A 28 22.52 10.66 5.61
CA ASN A 28 23.70 9.82 5.37
C ASN A 28 25.01 10.62 5.25
N ASN A 29 24.97 11.78 4.57
CA ASN A 29 26.16 12.57 4.27
C ASN A 29 26.39 13.73 5.25
N GLY A 30 25.42 13.99 6.14
CA GLY A 30 25.44 15.15 7.03
C GLY A 30 25.25 16.48 6.32
N GLY A 31 25.29 17.56 7.10
CA GLY A 31 25.16 18.94 6.63
C GLY A 31 24.38 19.83 7.59
N GLY A 32 24.45 21.15 7.42
CA GLY A 32 23.63 22.07 8.18
C GLY A 32 22.15 22.04 7.75
N TYR A 33 21.21 22.11 8.70
CA TYR A 33 19.77 22.15 8.40
C TYR A 33 19.38 23.24 7.39
N ILE A 34 20.06 24.39 7.41
CA ILE A 34 19.87 25.48 6.44
C ILE A 34 20.12 25.00 4.99
N ALA A 35 21.14 24.17 4.77
CA ALA A 35 21.45 23.62 3.46
C ALA A 35 20.35 22.65 3.00
N LEU A 36 19.82 21.81 3.90
CA LEU A 36 18.69 20.94 3.60
C LEU A 36 17.45 21.76 3.20
N PHE A 37 17.06 22.77 3.98
CA PHE A 37 15.90 23.61 3.65
C PHE A 37 16.06 24.29 2.28
N LYS A 38 17.26 24.82 1.99
CA LYS A 38 17.56 25.40 0.66
C LYS A 38 17.42 24.35 -0.46
N LYS A 39 17.92 23.12 -0.26
CA LYS A 39 17.82 22.02 -1.24
C LYS A 39 16.34 21.63 -1.48
N LEU A 40 15.57 21.43 -0.42
CA LEU A 40 14.14 21.09 -0.51
C LEU A 40 13.33 22.19 -1.22
N TYR A 41 13.58 23.46 -0.90
CA TYR A 41 12.95 24.58 -1.58
C TYR A 41 13.27 24.61 -3.08
N LYS A 42 14.55 24.40 -3.44
CA LYS A 42 14.99 24.36 -4.85
C LYS A 42 14.30 23.22 -5.61
N ILE A 43 14.21 22.02 -5.02
CA ILE A 43 13.51 20.86 -5.60
C ILE A 43 12.04 21.19 -5.85
N LYS A 44 11.34 21.72 -4.85
CA LYS A 44 9.92 22.10 -4.97
C LYS A 44 9.69 23.14 -6.06
N LYS A 45 10.53 24.19 -6.10
CA LYS A 45 10.46 25.26 -7.12
C LYS A 45 10.69 24.71 -8.52
N GLN A 46 11.70 23.85 -8.68
CA GLN A 46 12.04 23.23 -9.95
C GLN A 46 10.92 22.29 -10.44
N HIS A 47 10.41 21.42 -9.56
CA HIS A 47 9.32 20.50 -9.89
C HIS A 47 8.05 21.25 -10.33
N LYS A 48 7.71 22.35 -9.66
CA LYS A 48 6.57 23.20 -10.05
C LYS A 48 6.77 23.85 -11.43
N LYS A 49 7.99 24.24 -11.78
CA LYS A 49 8.31 24.75 -13.13
C LYS A 49 8.16 23.65 -14.17
N GLU A 50 8.74 22.47 -13.94
CA GLU A 50 8.65 21.30 -14.82
C GLU A 50 7.19 20.91 -15.08
N GLN A 51 6.35 20.87 -14.04
CA GLN A 51 4.92 20.58 -14.18
C GLN A 51 4.19 21.62 -15.04
N LYS A 52 4.46 22.92 -14.84
CA LYS A 52 3.84 23.98 -15.65
C LYS A 52 4.24 23.89 -17.11
N ILE A 53 5.52 23.68 -17.39
CA ILE A 53 6.04 23.52 -18.75
C ILE A 53 5.35 22.31 -19.39
N TYR A 54 5.31 21.16 -18.71
CA TYR A 54 4.63 19.97 -19.22
C TYR A 54 3.15 20.22 -19.54
N GLN A 55 2.41 20.89 -18.64
CA GLN A 55 1.01 21.26 -18.86
C GLN A 55 0.82 22.14 -20.10
N GLN A 56 1.69 23.12 -20.32
CA GLN A 56 1.65 23.97 -21.52
C GLN A 56 2.02 23.16 -22.78
N THR A 57 3.02 22.30 -22.69
CA THR A 57 3.46 21.45 -23.80
C THR A 57 2.35 20.50 -24.26
N ILE A 58 1.62 19.84 -23.35
CA ILE A 58 0.53 18.93 -23.73
C ILE A 58 -0.73 19.65 -24.22
N GLN A 59 -0.90 20.94 -23.89
CA GLN A 59 -1.96 21.77 -24.46
C GLN A 59 -1.70 22.08 -25.94
N ILE A 60 -0.44 22.32 -26.30
CA ILE A 60 -0.02 22.60 -27.69
C ILE A 60 0.13 21.30 -28.48
N PHE A 61 0.64 20.24 -27.84
CA PHE A 61 0.94 18.95 -28.44
C PHE A 61 0.30 17.80 -27.62
N PRO A 62 -1.01 17.55 -27.80
CA PRO A 62 -1.72 16.51 -27.05
C PRO A 62 -1.11 15.12 -27.16
N GLN A 63 -0.43 14.81 -28.27
CA GLN A 63 0.28 13.55 -28.50
C GLN A 63 1.46 13.30 -27.55
N LEU A 64 1.95 14.34 -26.87
CA LEU A 64 3.02 14.22 -25.86
C LEU A 64 2.49 13.87 -24.46
N LYS A 65 1.17 13.75 -24.30
CA LYS A 65 0.56 13.35 -23.03
C LYS A 65 1.02 11.94 -22.66
N TYR A 66 1.53 11.81 -21.44
CA TYR A 66 1.96 10.51 -20.93
C TYR A 66 0.79 9.53 -20.86
N PRO A 67 1.03 8.25 -21.16
CA PRO A 67 0.02 7.22 -21.00
C PRO A 67 -0.35 7.03 -19.52
N SER A 68 -1.42 6.29 -19.22
CA SER A 68 -1.74 5.96 -17.82
C SER A 68 -0.60 5.14 -17.20
N LEU A 69 -0.38 5.27 -15.89
CA LEU A 69 0.72 4.54 -15.24
C LEU A 69 0.55 3.02 -15.36
N GLU A 70 -0.68 2.54 -15.33
CA GLU A 70 -1.06 1.12 -15.44
C GLU A 70 -0.68 0.49 -16.78
N THR A 71 -0.62 1.29 -17.86
CA THR A 71 -0.24 0.80 -19.19
C THR A 71 1.28 0.65 -19.38
N CYS A 72 2.09 1.14 -18.44
CA CYS A 72 3.53 0.98 -18.49
C CYS A 72 3.91 -0.45 -18.05
N GLY A 73 4.81 -1.11 -18.80
CA GLY A 73 5.22 -2.49 -18.50
C GLY A 73 5.93 -2.68 -17.15
N ASP A 74 6.41 -1.60 -16.54
CA ASP A 74 7.06 -1.58 -15.22
C ASP A 74 6.13 -1.07 -14.09
N TYR A 75 4.81 -1.05 -14.31
CA TYR A 75 3.81 -0.53 -13.36
C TYR A 75 3.84 -1.21 -11.98
N GLU A 76 3.88 -2.55 -11.95
CA GLU A 76 3.93 -3.30 -10.68
C GLU A 76 5.16 -2.91 -9.84
N GLN A 77 6.32 -2.78 -10.48
CA GLN A 77 7.55 -2.34 -9.83
C GLN A 77 7.41 -0.88 -9.35
N ALA A 78 6.75 -0.02 -10.12
CA ALA A 78 6.50 1.37 -9.76
C ALA A 78 5.59 1.49 -8.51
N LEU A 79 4.63 0.58 -8.32
CA LEU A 79 3.80 0.55 -7.11
C LEU A 79 4.63 0.31 -5.85
N ARG A 80 5.64 -0.57 -5.91
CA ARG A 80 6.56 -0.82 -4.79
C ARG A 80 7.29 0.45 -4.34
N TYR A 81 7.58 1.37 -5.26
CA TYR A 81 8.22 2.65 -4.92
C TYR A 81 7.35 3.58 -4.08
N LYS A 82 6.01 3.41 -4.03
CA LYS A 82 5.15 4.16 -3.11
C LYS A 82 5.37 3.79 -1.63
N PHE A 83 5.89 2.59 -1.39
CA PHE A 83 6.28 2.09 -0.06
C PHE A 83 7.77 2.29 0.23
N HIS A 84 8.53 2.84 -0.71
CA HIS A 84 9.94 3.18 -0.48
C HIS A 84 10.07 4.31 0.54
N LEU A 85 11.10 4.24 1.39
CA LEU A 85 11.31 5.23 2.46
C LEU A 85 11.35 6.66 1.92
N SER A 86 12.02 6.89 0.78
CA SER A 86 12.06 8.21 0.11
C SER A 86 10.66 8.73 -0.22
N TYR A 87 9.73 7.87 -0.65
CA TYR A 87 8.39 8.30 -1.00
C TYR A 87 7.61 8.67 0.27
N MET A 88 7.63 7.81 1.29
CA MET A 88 6.90 8.02 2.54
C MET A 88 7.39 9.25 3.32
N LEU A 89 8.71 9.46 3.41
CA LEU A 89 9.27 10.68 4.00
C LEU A 89 8.87 11.93 3.20
N GLY A 90 8.87 11.83 1.88
CA GLY A 90 8.38 12.86 0.98
C GLY A 90 6.94 13.27 1.24
N GLU A 91 6.04 12.30 1.44
CA GLU A 91 4.64 12.56 1.78
C GLU A 91 4.51 13.32 3.11
N VAL A 92 5.31 12.94 4.12
CA VAL A 92 5.39 13.66 5.40
C VAL A 92 5.84 15.10 5.18
N LEU A 93 6.90 15.33 4.40
CA LEU A 93 7.40 16.67 4.10
C LEU A 93 6.36 17.53 3.37
N ILE A 94 5.67 16.97 2.37
CA ILE A 94 4.60 17.67 1.63
C ILE A 94 3.44 18.02 2.57
N LYS A 95 3.03 17.09 3.43
CA LYS A 95 1.94 17.31 4.39
C LYS A 95 2.32 18.39 5.40
N ALA A 96 3.54 18.35 5.91
CA ALA A 96 4.05 19.35 6.85
C ALA A 96 4.09 20.74 6.22
N ASP A 97 4.61 20.87 5.00
CA ASP A 97 4.64 22.13 4.24
C ASP A 97 3.22 22.71 4.00
N LYS A 98 2.26 21.88 3.60
CA LYS A 98 0.85 22.31 3.43
C LYS A 98 0.20 22.79 4.73
N THR A 99 0.58 22.21 5.86
CA THR A 99 -0.01 22.49 7.18
C THR A 99 0.89 23.30 8.08
N TRP A 100 1.92 23.95 7.52
CA TRP A 100 2.92 24.71 8.28
C TRP A 100 2.28 25.78 9.17
N HIS A 101 1.31 26.51 8.63
CA HIS A 101 0.52 27.53 9.33
C HIS A 101 -0.31 26.97 10.52
N LYS A 102 -0.50 25.66 10.60
CA LYS A 102 -1.19 24.97 11.71
C LYS A 102 -0.22 24.39 12.75
N GLY A 103 1.06 24.78 12.70
CA GLY A 103 2.09 24.30 13.64
C GLY A 103 2.58 22.88 13.36
N SER A 104 2.39 22.34 12.16
CA SER A 104 2.87 21.00 11.79
C SER A 104 4.40 20.84 11.91
N GLY A 105 5.17 21.93 11.81
CA GLY A 105 6.61 21.93 12.02
C GLY A 105 7.03 21.35 13.37
N PHE A 106 6.23 21.53 14.42
CA PHE A 106 6.48 20.95 15.75
C PHE A 106 6.29 19.43 15.78
N LYS A 107 5.45 18.87 14.92
CA LYS A 107 5.16 17.43 14.83
C LYS A 107 6.04 16.69 13.82
N LEU A 108 6.76 17.41 12.97
CA LEU A 108 7.54 16.86 11.86
C LEU A 108 8.48 15.73 12.29
N LYS A 109 9.21 15.90 13.40
CA LYS A 109 10.10 14.86 13.94
C LYS A 109 9.35 13.57 14.30
N ASN A 110 8.16 13.70 14.90
CA ASN A 110 7.32 12.56 15.27
C ASN A 110 6.71 11.90 14.03
N ASP A 111 6.27 12.69 13.04
CA ASP A 111 5.73 12.17 11.78
C ASP A 111 6.80 11.42 10.97
N ILE A 112 8.04 11.92 10.95
CA ILE A 112 9.20 11.21 10.36
C ILE A 112 9.44 9.90 11.10
N LYS A 113 9.45 9.92 12.44
CA LYS A 113 9.62 8.69 13.24
C LYS A 113 8.50 7.69 12.96
N LYS A 114 7.26 8.16 12.78
CA LYS A 114 6.12 7.33 12.39
C LYS A 114 6.32 6.72 11.01
N ALA A 115 6.66 7.52 10.00
CA ALA A 115 6.93 7.03 8.64
C ALA A 115 8.06 5.99 8.59
N ASN A 116 9.12 6.17 9.39
CA ASN A 116 10.18 5.17 9.52
C ASN A 116 9.66 3.84 10.10
N LYS A 117 8.77 3.87 11.10
CA LYS A 117 8.15 2.65 11.65
C LYS A 117 7.24 1.97 10.63
N GLU A 118 6.38 2.74 9.95
CA GLU A 118 5.51 2.23 8.89
C GLU A 118 6.34 1.59 7.76
N PHE A 119 7.47 2.21 7.38
CA PHE A 119 8.39 1.64 6.41
C PHE A 119 8.96 0.28 6.86
N GLN A 120 9.31 0.11 8.13
CA GLN A 120 9.77 -1.21 8.62
C GLN A 120 8.68 -2.27 8.52
N ILE A 121 7.41 -1.92 8.79
CA ILE A 121 6.27 -2.84 8.63
C ILE A 121 6.15 -3.29 7.18
N PHE A 122 6.17 -2.36 6.22
CA PHE A 122 6.11 -2.69 4.79
C PHE A 122 7.33 -3.48 4.33
N ARG A 123 8.52 -3.15 4.83
CA ARG A 123 9.74 -3.90 4.53
C ARG A 123 9.65 -5.34 5.04
N GLU A 124 9.06 -5.54 6.20
CA GLU A 124 8.87 -6.85 6.81
C GLU A 124 7.89 -7.71 6.01
N ILE A 125 6.68 -7.20 5.74
CA ILE A 125 5.68 -7.94 4.94
C ILE A 125 6.23 -8.28 3.54
N PHE A 126 6.95 -7.36 2.89
CA PHE A 126 7.53 -7.60 1.55
C PHE A 126 8.70 -8.58 1.55
N LYS A 127 9.31 -8.83 2.71
CA LYS A 127 10.37 -9.83 2.87
C LYS A 127 9.80 -11.20 3.23
N GLU A 128 8.72 -11.23 4.01
CA GLU A 128 8.07 -12.48 4.45
C GLU A 128 7.22 -13.11 3.33
N PHE A 129 6.66 -12.32 2.41
CA PHE A 129 5.76 -12.80 1.36
C PHE A 129 6.29 -12.43 -0.03
N ASP A 130 6.85 -13.42 -0.75
CA ASP A 130 7.45 -13.24 -2.07
C ASP A 130 6.40 -12.97 -3.17
N GLN A 131 5.15 -13.40 -2.99
CA GLN A 131 4.07 -13.35 -3.99
C GLN A 131 3.28 -12.03 -3.97
N ILE A 132 3.95 -10.89 -3.85
CA ILE A 132 3.28 -9.59 -3.85
C ILE A 132 3.25 -9.02 -5.27
N ASN A 133 2.08 -9.19 -5.91
CA ASN A 133 1.73 -8.65 -7.23
C ASN A 133 1.09 -7.25 -7.14
N SER A 134 0.72 -6.68 -8.29
CA SER A 134 0.11 -5.35 -8.38
C SER A 134 -1.20 -5.20 -7.59
N SER A 135 -2.10 -6.18 -7.64
CA SER A 135 -3.40 -6.12 -6.95
C SER A 135 -3.26 -6.03 -5.43
N ILE A 136 -2.32 -6.78 -4.84
CA ILE A 136 -2.02 -6.73 -3.41
C ILE A 136 -1.40 -5.37 -3.05
N LEU A 137 -0.50 -4.86 -3.88
CA LEU A 137 0.10 -3.53 -3.67
C LEU A 137 -0.97 -2.43 -3.71
N GLU A 138 -1.93 -2.50 -4.62
CA GLU A 138 -3.06 -1.58 -4.68
C GLU A 138 -3.97 -1.71 -3.46
N GLY A 139 -4.28 -2.94 -3.04
CA GLY A 139 -5.01 -3.20 -1.79
C GLY A 139 -4.32 -2.59 -0.57
N LEU A 140 -2.99 -2.72 -0.45
CA LEU A 140 -2.19 -2.10 0.61
C LEU A 140 -2.19 -0.57 0.53
N ILE A 141 -2.12 0.02 -0.68
CA ILE A 141 -2.19 1.47 -0.87
C ILE A 141 -3.55 2.00 -0.40
N ASN A 142 -4.63 1.37 -0.85
CA ASN A 142 -6.00 1.79 -0.59
C ASN A 142 -6.38 1.62 0.89
N ASN A 143 -5.86 0.57 1.53
CA ASN A 143 -6.16 0.25 2.93
C ASN A 143 -5.00 0.55 3.89
N LYS A 144 -4.04 1.41 3.51
CA LYS A 144 -2.78 1.66 4.25
C LYS A 144 -2.99 1.86 5.75
N GLN A 145 -3.92 2.72 6.15
CA GLN A 145 -4.14 3.02 7.57
C GLN A 145 -4.73 1.84 8.34
N LEU A 146 -5.67 1.12 7.73
CA LEU A 146 -6.30 -0.05 8.34
C LEU A 146 -5.29 -1.19 8.46
N PHE A 147 -4.55 -1.48 7.39
CA PHE A 147 -3.47 -2.46 7.40
C PHE A 147 -2.43 -2.17 8.48
N LEU A 148 -1.94 -0.93 8.59
CA LEU A 148 -0.95 -0.55 9.61
C LEU A 148 -1.49 -0.70 11.03
N LYS A 149 -2.79 -0.44 11.25
CA LYS A 149 -3.45 -0.60 12.54
C LYS A 149 -3.55 -2.07 12.94
N GLU A 150 -3.97 -2.92 12.00
CA GLU A 150 -4.22 -4.35 12.24
C GLU A 150 -3.01 -5.24 11.97
N PHE A 151 -1.86 -4.67 11.55
CA PHE A 151 -0.68 -5.43 11.12
C PHE A 151 -0.24 -6.53 12.11
N PRO A 152 -0.19 -6.32 13.44
CA PRO A 152 0.19 -7.38 14.37
C PRO A 152 -0.76 -8.60 14.32
N ARG A 153 -2.06 -8.35 14.18
CA ARG A 153 -3.11 -9.38 14.09
C ARG A 153 -3.06 -10.09 12.73
N ILE A 154 -2.95 -9.33 11.64
CA ILE A 154 -2.77 -9.87 10.29
C ILE A 154 -1.53 -10.78 10.24
N LYS A 155 -0.41 -10.30 10.77
CA LYS A 155 0.83 -11.08 10.82
C LYS A 155 0.66 -12.37 11.63
N ASN A 156 -0.10 -12.34 12.72
CA ASN A 156 -0.41 -13.53 13.50
C ASN A 156 -1.20 -14.56 12.66
N ILE A 157 -2.23 -14.12 11.96
CA ILE A 157 -3.02 -14.99 11.05
C ILE A 157 -2.15 -15.61 9.98
N LEU A 158 -1.35 -14.82 9.27
CA LEU A 158 -0.48 -15.32 8.22
C LEU A 158 0.55 -16.34 8.76
N LYS A 159 1.01 -16.17 10.00
CA LYS A 159 1.90 -17.14 10.67
C LYS A 159 1.19 -18.41 11.10
N ILE A 160 -0.02 -18.31 11.66
CA ILE A 160 -0.82 -19.47 12.08
C ILE A 160 -1.11 -20.37 10.89
N HIS A 161 -1.33 -19.80 9.71
CA HIS A 161 -1.64 -20.52 8.48
C HIS A 161 -0.47 -20.62 7.50
N GLN A 162 0.77 -20.39 7.95
CA GLN A 162 1.96 -20.38 7.08
C GLN A 162 2.18 -21.70 6.31
N ASP A 163 1.71 -22.82 6.87
CA ASP A 163 1.78 -24.17 6.33
C ASP A 163 0.58 -24.53 5.44
N TYR A 164 -0.45 -23.70 5.40
CA TYR A 164 -1.67 -23.95 4.64
C TYR A 164 -1.76 -23.02 3.42
N LYS A 165 -1.06 -23.40 2.35
CA LYS A 165 -0.94 -22.57 1.14
C LYS A 165 -2.28 -22.12 0.55
N ALA A 166 -3.28 -23.00 0.49
CA ALA A 166 -4.57 -22.69 -0.14
C ALA A 166 -5.30 -21.52 0.54
N ILE A 167 -5.23 -21.40 1.88
CA ILE A 167 -5.84 -20.25 2.56
C ILE A 167 -5.00 -18.98 2.38
N LEU A 168 -3.67 -19.08 2.34
CA LEU A 168 -2.82 -17.92 2.05
C LEU A 168 -3.08 -17.38 0.64
N ASP A 169 -3.17 -18.26 -0.36
CA ASP A 169 -3.50 -17.89 -1.73
C ASP A 169 -4.88 -17.20 -1.79
N ASN A 170 -5.88 -17.72 -1.07
CA ASN A 170 -7.20 -17.10 -0.97
C ASN A 170 -7.14 -15.71 -0.29
N ILE A 171 -6.42 -15.56 0.83
CA ILE A 171 -6.21 -14.27 1.51
C ILE A 171 -5.57 -13.25 0.56
N PHE A 172 -4.52 -13.63 -0.17
CA PHE A 172 -3.80 -12.70 -1.04
C PHE A 172 -4.57 -12.36 -2.32
N HIS A 173 -5.33 -13.30 -2.87
CA HIS A 173 -6.22 -13.04 -4.00
C HIS A 173 -7.32 -12.04 -3.59
N ASN A 174 -7.91 -12.22 -2.41
CA ASN A 174 -8.99 -11.39 -1.87
C ASN A 174 -8.50 -10.30 -0.90
N PHE A 175 -7.25 -9.84 -1.03
CA PHE A 175 -6.58 -9.06 0.01
C PHE A 175 -7.29 -7.77 0.38
N ASN A 176 -7.87 -7.06 -0.59
CA ASN A 176 -8.64 -5.84 -0.32
C ASN A 176 -9.86 -6.14 0.56
N TYR A 177 -10.61 -7.20 0.25
CA TYR A 177 -11.76 -7.63 1.05
C TYR A 177 -11.34 -8.15 2.43
N PHE A 178 -10.24 -8.92 2.48
CA PHE A 178 -9.64 -9.42 3.70
C PHE A 178 -9.35 -8.30 4.70
N ILE A 179 -8.72 -7.21 4.26
CA ILE A 179 -8.40 -6.08 5.15
C ILE A 179 -9.67 -5.34 5.58
N GLN A 180 -10.65 -5.17 4.69
CA GLN A 180 -11.89 -4.45 4.99
C GLN A 180 -12.80 -5.18 5.97
N ASN A 181 -12.76 -6.51 5.99
CA ASN A 181 -13.59 -7.37 6.85
C ASN A 181 -12.74 -8.18 7.83
N PHE A 182 -11.58 -7.66 8.20
CA PHE A 182 -10.55 -8.41 8.92
C PHE A 182 -11.04 -9.01 10.23
N ASP A 183 -11.84 -8.29 11.02
CA ASP A 183 -12.34 -8.79 12.31
C ASP A 183 -13.17 -10.09 12.16
N LEU A 184 -14.07 -10.12 11.17
CA LEU A 184 -14.92 -11.28 10.89
C LEU A 184 -14.09 -12.47 10.38
N ILE A 185 -13.15 -12.19 9.48
CA ILE A 185 -12.29 -13.23 8.90
C ILE A 185 -11.31 -13.77 9.94
N GLU A 186 -10.75 -12.90 10.79
CA GLU A 186 -9.87 -13.33 11.89
C GLU A 186 -10.60 -14.26 12.84
N GLU A 187 -11.82 -13.91 13.28
CA GLU A 187 -12.64 -14.77 14.14
C GLU A 187 -12.86 -16.15 13.52
N TRP A 188 -13.18 -16.19 12.22
CA TRP A 188 -13.39 -17.44 11.50
C TRP A 188 -12.11 -18.28 11.38
N LEU A 189 -11.00 -17.69 10.94
CA LEU A 189 -9.75 -18.40 10.70
C LEU A 189 -9.10 -18.93 11.98
N LEU A 190 -9.40 -18.31 13.13
CA LEU A 190 -8.97 -18.78 14.46
C LEU A 190 -9.91 -19.81 15.09
N SER A 191 -11.06 -20.10 14.47
CA SER A 191 -12.06 -20.99 15.06
C SER A 191 -11.68 -22.48 14.95
N ASP A 192 -12.15 -23.26 15.93
CA ASP A 192 -12.03 -24.73 15.89
C ASP A 192 -12.77 -25.33 14.69
N ASP A 193 -13.89 -24.73 14.28
CA ASP A 193 -14.68 -25.21 13.14
C ASP A 193 -13.92 -25.03 11.82
N PHE A 194 -13.23 -23.90 11.60
CA PHE A 194 -12.34 -23.75 10.44
C PHE A 194 -11.20 -24.79 10.49
N ASN A 195 -10.61 -24.99 11.67
CA ASN A 195 -9.51 -25.92 11.83
C ASN A 195 -9.91 -27.37 11.48
N GLU A 196 -11.03 -27.85 12.01
CA GLU A 196 -11.51 -29.21 11.76
C GLU A 196 -12.02 -29.40 10.32
N ARG A 197 -12.69 -28.39 9.74
CA ARG A 197 -13.25 -28.49 8.38
C ARG A 197 -12.20 -28.36 7.28
N TYR A 198 -11.28 -27.42 7.43
CA TYR A 198 -10.40 -27.01 6.33
C TYR A 198 -8.93 -27.31 6.64
N LYS A 199 -8.41 -26.85 7.79
CA LYS A 199 -6.97 -26.87 8.05
C LYS A 199 -6.42 -28.27 8.28
N LYS A 200 -7.05 -29.08 9.14
CA LYS A 200 -6.57 -30.42 9.52
C LYS A 200 -6.44 -31.37 8.34
N GLY A 201 -7.33 -31.26 7.36
CA GLY A 201 -7.31 -32.02 6.11
C GLY A 201 -6.59 -31.32 4.94
N SER A 202 -6.05 -30.12 5.14
CA SER A 202 -5.49 -29.28 4.06
C SER A 202 -6.43 -29.16 2.86
N HIS A 203 -7.71 -28.86 3.13
CA HIS A 203 -8.74 -28.79 2.10
C HIS A 203 -8.31 -27.84 0.96
N PRO A 204 -8.48 -28.21 -0.32
CA PRO A 204 -7.93 -27.42 -1.43
C PRO A 204 -8.61 -26.06 -1.62
N TYR A 205 -9.85 -25.90 -1.13
CA TYR A 205 -10.66 -24.69 -1.27
C TYR A 205 -11.17 -24.21 0.10
N PRO A 206 -10.32 -23.65 0.97
CA PRO A 206 -10.76 -23.11 2.25
C PRO A 206 -11.51 -21.80 2.06
N SER A 207 -12.67 -21.68 2.70
CA SER A 207 -13.46 -20.45 2.71
C SER A 207 -12.83 -19.38 3.62
N LEU A 208 -12.87 -18.11 3.19
CA LEU A 208 -12.47 -16.96 4.04
C LEU A 208 -13.54 -16.53 5.04
N LEU A 209 -14.78 -16.99 4.89
CA LEU A 209 -15.90 -16.67 5.79
C LEU A 209 -16.55 -17.95 6.30
N ASP A 210 -17.18 -17.88 7.47
CA ASP A 210 -17.91 -19.00 8.04
C ASP A 210 -19.18 -19.31 7.22
N PRO A 211 -19.26 -20.46 6.50
CA PRO A 211 -20.43 -20.80 5.70
C PRO A 211 -21.71 -20.95 6.54
N LYS A 212 -21.61 -21.29 7.84
CA LYS A 212 -22.79 -21.37 8.70
C LYS A 212 -23.36 -20.00 8.99
N LYS A 213 -22.52 -19.03 9.38
CA LYS A 213 -22.97 -17.64 9.61
C LYS A 213 -23.57 -17.03 8.34
N LEU A 214 -23.01 -17.35 7.18
CA LEU A 214 -23.53 -16.86 5.90
C LEU A 214 -24.95 -17.33 5.56
N ASN A 215 -25.43 -18.42 6.17
CA ASN A 215 -26.82 -18.87 6.02
C ASN A 215 -27.81 -18.09 6.89
N ASP A 216 -27.35 -17.34 7.89
CA ASP A 216 -28.22 -16.50 8.73
C ASP A 216 -28.46 -15.15 8.04
N GLU A 217 -29.71 -14.89 7.67
CA GLU A 217 -30.11 -13.65 6.98
C GLU A 217 -29.99 -12.40 7.88
N ASN A 218 -29.87 -12.60 9.20
CA ASN A 218 -29.67 -11.50 10.16
C ASN A 218 -28.20 -11.07 10.26
N GLU A 219 -27.27 -11.88 9.75
CA GLU A 219 -25.86 -11.51 9.72
C GLU A 219 -25.60 -10.37 8.73
N LYS A 220 -24.63 -9.52 9.08
CA LYS A 220 -24.27 -8.35 8.27
C LYS A 220 -23.84 -8.76 6.85
N ILE A 221 -23.17 -9.91 6.74
CA ILE A 221 -22.78 -10.53 5.46
C ILE A 221 -23.43 -11.91 5.43
N ASN A 222 -24.17 -12.19 4.37
CA ASN A 222 -24.86 -13.47 4.18
C ASN A 222 -25.03 -13.77 2.68
N TYR A 223 -25.49 -14.98 2.35
CA TYR A 223 -25.62 -15.43 0.95
C TYR A 223 -26.58 -14.60 0.09
N LYS A 224 -27.49 -13.82 0.70
CA LYS A 224 -28.41 -12.95 -0.06
C LYS A 224 -27.78 -11.61 -0.45
N ASN A 225 -26.76 -11.15 0.27
CA ASN A 225 -26.20 -9.81 0.08
C ASN A 225 -24.75 -9.80 -0.42
N ILE A 226 -24.06 -10.94 -0.40
CA ILE A 226 -22.72 -11.08 -0.97
C ILE A 226 -22.80 -11.20 -2.51
N PRO A 227 -22.01 -10.43 -3.28
CA PRO A 227 -21.92 -10.62 -4.72
C PRO A 227 -21.46 -12.03 -5.08
N ALA A 228 -22.10 -12.65 -6.08
CA ALA A 228 -21.78 -14.02 -6.49
C ALA A 228 -20.31 -14.19 -6.95
N GLU A 229 -19.76 -13.19 -7.65
CA GLU A 229 -18.35 -13.18 -8.07
C GLU A 229 -17.42 -13.25 -6.85
N LEU A 230 -17.67 -12.41 -5.84
CA LEU A 230 -16.88 -12.38 -4.62
C LEU A 230 -17.03 -13.67 -3.80
N ALA A 231 -18.24 -14.26 -3.77
CA ALA A 231 -18.47 -15.55 -3.12
C ALA A 231 -17.64 -16.66 -3.78
N TRP A 232 -17.59 -16.68 -5.12
CA TRP A 232 -16.77 -17.61 -5.87
C TRP A 232 -15.27 -17.40 -5.63
N GLU A 233 -14.79 -16.16 -5.68
CA GLU A 233 -13.39 -15.81 -5.43
C GLU A 233 -12.91 -16.22 -4.02
N MET A 234 -13.81 -16.24 -3.04
CA MET A 234 -13.50 -16.60 -1.65
C MET A 234 -13.74 -18.08 -1.30
N ASN A 235 -14.06 -18.92 -2.28
CA ASN A 235 -14.39 -20.35 -2.10
C ASN A 235 -15.59 -20.59 -1.16
N LEU A 236 -16.61 -19.74 -1.24
CA LEU A 236 -17.86 -19.96 -0.50
C LEU A 236 -18.68 -21.08 -1.17
N PRO A 237 -19.22 -22.04 -0.41
CA PRO A 237 -20.08 -23.09 -0.94
C PRO A 237 -21.48 -22.58 -1.29
#